data_AF-A0A1Y4WGP5-F1
#
_entry.id   AF-A0A1Y4WGP5-F1
#
_cell.length_a   1.000
_cell.length_b   1.000
_cell.length_c   1.000
_cell.angle_alpha   90.00
_cell.angle_beta   90.00
_cell.angle_gamma   90.00
#
_symmetry.space_group_name_H-M   'P 1'
#
loop_
_entity.id
_entity.type
_entity.pdbx_description
1 polymer ?
#
loop_
_entity_poly.entity_id
_entity_poly.type
_entity_poly.pdbx_seq_one_letter_code
_entity_poly.pdbx_strand_id
1 'polypeptide(L)'
;MKRQPKWIALTTAITMAVLCGGAALAASGDKNDPLVTTSYLEQTVIPDVVSQVETKMTARQEELSKDLANQIAQYKQDVAGGSGSGSSASYTLVTLTSGQTMALDVGCEVMLRIGTATVKAATSPALVDISTGGTIENGASLTKNHLYMSTIADRTITPTAATVKLLVRGGYSVK
;
A
#
# COMPACT_ATOMS: atom_id res chain seq x y z
N MET A 1 1.00 27.87 40.45
CA MET A 1 1.54 26.60 39.91
C MET A 1 1.34 26.56 38.40
N LYS A 2 2.38 26.79 37.60
CA LYS A 2 2.37 26.56 36.14
C LYS A 2 3.29 25.37 35.84
N ARG A 3 2.70 24.29 35.35
CA ARG A 3 3.37 23.02 35.02
C ARG A 3 4.17 23.20 33.73
N GLN A 4 5.50 23.16 33.82
CA GLN A 4 6.39 23.16 32.66
C GLN A 4 6.39 21.77 31.99
N PRO A 5 6.46 21.67 30.65
CA PRO A 5 6.37 20.42 29.92
C PRO A 5 7.64 19.59 30.09
N LYS A 6 7.47 18.30 30.44
CA LYS A 6 8.53 17.34 30.77
C LYS A 6 9.62 17.18 29.70
N TRP A 7 9.35 17.60 28.46
CA TRP A 7 10.32 17.54 27.36
C TRP A 7 11.42 18.60 27.44
N ILE A 8 11.14 19.78 28.00
CA ILE A 8 12.17 20.84 28.15
C ILE A 8 13.21 20.42 29.20
N ALA A 9 12.78 19.75 30.26
CA ALA A 9 13.67 19.19 31.28
C ALA A 9 14.51 18.00 30.75
N LEU A 10 14.01 17.26 29.75
CA LEU A 10 14.73 16.15 29.14
C LEU A 10 15.82 16.66 28.16
N THR A 11 15.53 17.73 27.40
CA THR A 11 16.49 18.32 26.47
C THR A 11 17.65 19.03 27.17
N THR A 12 17.40 19.67 28.31
CA THR A 12 18.47 20.30 29.11
C THR A 12 19.35 19.29 29.82
N ALA A 13 18.82 18.11 30.19
CA ALA A 13 19.63 17.03 30.75
C ALA A 13 20.56 16.39 29.69
N ILE A 14 20.11 16.26 28.45
CA ILE A 14 20.93 15.71 27.35
C ILE A 14 22.02 16.70 26.93
N THR A 15 21.75 18.01 26.88
CA THR A 15 22.78 19.00 26.57
C THR A 15 23.80 19.19 27.71
N MET A 16 23.40 19.06 28.98
CA MET A 16 24.34 19.11 30.11
C MET A 16 25.22 17.85 30.20
N ALA A 17 24.71 16.67 29.79
CA ALA A 17 25.52 15.45 29.70
C ALA A 17 26.54 15.48 28.54
N VAL A 18 26.22 16.22 27.46
CA VAL A 18 27.16 16.47 26.35
C VAL A 18 28.17 17.57 26.69
N LEU A 19 27.86 18.49 27.61
CA LEU A 19 28.79 19.54 28.06
C LEU A 19 29.68 19.15 29.26
N CYS A 20 29.31 18.13 30.04
CA CYS A 20 30.14 17.61 31.14
C CYS A 20 31.02 16.39 30.75
N GLY A 21 31.08 16.06 29.46
CA GLY A 21 32.06 15.10 28.94
C GLY A 21 33.47 15.70 28.94
N GLY A 22 34.10 15.83 30.11
CA GLY A 22 35.49 16.29 30.20
C GLY A 22 35.92 16.86 31.54
N ALA A 23 35.95 16.04 32.59
CA ALA A 23 36.79 16.14 33.80
C ALA A 23 36.17 15.20 34.85
N ALA A 24 36.81 14.24 35.49
CA ALA A 24 38.20 13.81 35.64
C ALA A 24 38.15 12.28 35.82
N LEU A 25 39.15 11.49 35.41
CA LEU A 25 40.32 11.18 36.23
C LEU A 25 41.48 10.73 35.31
N ALA A 26 42.31 11.69 34.90
CA ALA A 26 43.73 11.57 34.58
C ALA A 26 44.20 12.95 34.08
N ALA A 27 45.37 13.39 34.53
CA ALA A 27 45.99 14.71 34.31
C ALA A 27 45.50 15.45 33.04
N SER A 28 44.83 16.57 33.23
CA SER A 28 44.20 17.39 32.20
C SER A 28 45.19 17.91 31.14
N GLY A 29 45.16 17.32 29.95
CA GLY A 29 45.72 17.92 28.72
C GLY A 29 44.82 19.05 28.21
N ASP A 30 45.41 20.19 27.84
CA ASP A 30 44.72 21.38 27.32
C ASP A 30 44.43 21.23 25.81
N LYS A 31 43.64 22.12 25.21
CA LYS A 31 43.36 22.14 23.75
C LYS A 31 44.64 22.17 22.90
N ASN A 32 45.73 22.70 23.45
CA ASN A 32 47.05 22.75 22.84
C ASN A 32 47.96 21.54 23.19
N ASP A 33 47.54 20.66 24.11
CA ASP A 33 48.25 19.43 24.48
C ASP A 33 47.24 18.32 24.85
N PRO A 34 46.50 17.77 23.86
CA PRO A 34 45.55 16.71 24.11
C PRO A 34 46.28 15.40 24.45
N LEU A 35 45.81 14.70 25.48
CA LEU A 35 46.30 13.37 25.90
C LEU A 35 46.19 12.28 24.81
N VAL A 36 45.50 12.58 23.71
CA VAL A 36 45.34 11.72 22.54
C VAL A 36 45.87 12.49 21.33
N THR A 37 46.83 11.90 20.61
CA THR A 37 47.39 12.52 19.42
C THR A 37 46.36 12.53 18.29
N THR A 38 46.36 13.57 17.46
CA THR A 38 45.56 13.63 16.22
C THR A 38 45.77 12.40 15.35
N SER A 39 46.99 11.86 15.32
CA SER A 39 47.29 10.61 14.61
C SER A 39 46.50 9.40 15.13
N TYR A 40 46.22 9.29 16.44
CA TYR A 40 45.42 8.18 16.98
C TYR A 40 43.95 8.31 16.62
N LEU A 41 43.44 9.55 16.55
CA LEU A 41 42.08 9.81 16.07
C LEU A 41 41.95 9.48 14.58
N GLU A 42 42.91 9.92 13.76
CA GLU A 42 42.89 9.71 12.31
C GLU A 42 43.21 8.27 11.87
N GLN A 43 44.14 7.59 12.54
CA GLN A 43 44.58 6.26 12.12
C GLN A 43 43.75 5.12 12.73
N THR A 44 43.12 5.34 13.88
CA THR A 44 42.43 4.26 14.62
C THR A 44 40.96 4.57 14.86
N VAL A 45 40.64 5.70 15.49
CA VAL A 45 39.27 5.96 15.95
C VAL A 45 38.32 6.30 14.79
N ILE A 46 38.74 7.15 13.85
CA ILE A 46 37.91 7.54 12.71
C ILE A 46 37.61 6.35 11.78
N PRO A 47 38.60 5.54 11.36
CA PRO A 47 38.34 4.36 10.53
C PRO A 47 37.40 3.34 11.21
N ASP A 48 37.59 3.09 12.52
CA ASP A 48 36.73 2.16 13.28
C ASP A 48 35.29 2.68 13.40
N VAL A 49 35.10 3.98 13.62
CA VAL A 49 33.76 4.59 13.66
C VAL A 49 33.09 4.55 12.29
N VAL A 50 33.81 4.85 11.21
CA VAL A 50 33.29 4.76 9.84
C VAL A 50 32.88 3.33 9.52
N SER A 51 33.72 2.34 9.83
CA SER A 51 33.43 0.91 9.65
C SER A 51 32.17 0.46 10.41
N GLN A 52 32.03 0.89 11.67
CA GLN A 52 30.83 0.60 12.46
C GLN A 52 29.57 1.27 11.91
N VAL A 53 29.69 2.48 11.36
CA VAL A 53 28.57 3.19 10.72
C VAL A 53 28.18 2.50 9.42
N GLU A 54 29.13 2.11 8.57
CA GLU A 54 28.86 1.37 7.32
C GLU A 54 28.17 0.03 7.58
N THR A 55 28.62 -0.70 8.59
CA THR A 55 27.98 -1.96 9.02
C THR A 55 26.53 -1.73 9.45
N LYS A 56 26.28 -0.70 10.27
CA LYS A 56 24.93 -0.35 10.72
C LYS A 56 24.03 0.16 9.59
N MET A 57 24.58 0.92 8.64
CA MET A 57 23.85 1.41 7.47
C MET A 57 23.46 0.27 6.55
N THR A 58 24.34 -0.69 6.32
CA THR A 58 24.05 -1.86 5.47
C THR A 58 22.93 -2.70 6.07
N ALA A 59 22.98 -2.99 7.38
CA ALA A 59 21.92 -3.71 8.07
C ALA A 59 20.57 -2.98 7.99
N ARG A 60 20.58 -1.65 8.18
CA ARG A 60 19.37 -0.83 8.10
C ARG A 60 18.82 -0.73 6.68
N GLN A 61 19.69 -0.70 5.68
CA GLN A 61 19.32 -0.70 4.26
C GLN A 61 18.64 -2.01 3.86
N GLU A 62 19.15 -3.16 4.32
CA GLU A 62 18.51 -4.45 4.09
C GLU A 62 17.13 -4.52 4.75
N GLU A 63 17.02 -4.08 6.00
CA GLU A 63 15.75 -4.01 6.72
C GLU A 63 14.73 -3.11 5.99
N LEU A 64 15.12 -1.89 5.61
CA LEU A 64 14.26 -0.99 4.83
C LEU A 64 13.84 -1.60 3.50
N SER A 65 14.77 -2.28 2.80
CA SER A 65 14.46 -2.91 1.51
C SER A 65 13.42 -4.02 1.67
N LYS A 66 13.50 -4.78 2.76
CA LYS A 66 12.55 -5.84 3.09
C LYS A 66 11.19 -5.29 3.49
N ASP A 67 11.17 -4.23 4.30
CA ASP A 67 9.95 -3.55 4.71
C ASP A 67 9.23 -2.93 3.50
N LEU A 68 9.98 -2.27 2.62
CA LEU A 68 9.45 -1.74 1.37
C LEU A 68 8.90 -2.85 0.46
N ALA A 69 9.61 -3.98 0.34
CA ALA A 69 9.13 -5.12 -0.43
C ALA A 69 7.83 -5.71 0.15
N ASN A 70 7.72 -5.81 1.48
CA ASN A 70 6.51 -6.26 2.16
C ASN A 70 5.35 -5.28 1.95
N GLN A 71 5.61 -3.97 2.07
CA GLN A 71 4.63 -2.92 1.84
C GLN A 71 4.12 -2.94 0.38
N ILE A 72 5.03 -3.12 -0.60
CA ILE A 72 4.66 -3.28 -2.01
C ILE A 72 3.83 -4.54 -2.23
N ALA A 73 4.18 -5.65 -1.58
CA ALA A 73 3.40 -6.89 -1.67
C ALA A 73 1.99 -6.71 -1.08
N GLN A 74 1.88 -6.02 0.06
CA GLN A 74 0.59 -5.68 0.67
C GLN A 74 -0.24 -4.76 -0.24
N TYR A 75 0.35 -3.69 -0.78
CA TYR A 75 -0.35 -2.82 -1.73
C TYR A 75 -0.78 -3.57 -3.00
N LYS A 76 0.05 -4.47 -3.53
CA LYS A 76 -0.32 -5.31 -4.67
C LYS A 76 -1.47 -6.24 -4.32
N GLN A 77 -1.51 -6.79 -3.10
CA GLN A 77 -2.63 -7.58 -2.62
C GLN A 77 -3.91 -6.74 -2.55
N ASP A 78 -3.84 -5.52 -2.01
CA ASP A 78 -5.00 -4.61 -1.90
C ASP A 78 -5.52 -4.13 -3.26
N VAL A 79 -4.63 -3.93 -4.24
CA VAL A 79 -4.99 -3.47 -5.59
C VAL A 79 -5.41 -4.63 -6.50
N ALA A 80 -4.86 -5.84 -6.32
CA ALA A 80 -5.13 -6.99 -7.18
C ALA A 80 -6.16 -7.98 -6.60
N GLY A 81 -6.45 -7.93 -5.30
CA GLY A 81 -7.38 -8.82 -4.64
C GLY A 81 -8.19 -8.06 -3.58
N GLY A 82 -9.44 -7.72 -3.92
CA GLY A 82 -10.41 -7.10 -3.02
C GLY A 82 -10.83 -8.02 -1.86
N SER A 83 -9.88 -8.39 -1.00
CA SER A 83 -10.05 -9.26 0.16
C SER A 83 -9.34 -8.64 1.35
N GLY A 84 -9.99 -7.68 2.00
CA GLY A 84 -9.46 -7.03 3.20
C GLY A 84 -10.41 -5.97 3.77
N SER A 85 -11.23 -6.41 4.73
CA SER A 85 -12.05 -5.65 5.69
C SER A 85 -11.90 -4.11 5.68
N GLY A 86 -12.95 -3.40 5.25
CA GLY A 86 -13.18 -1.99 5.62
C GLY A 86 -12.80 -0.91 4.60
N SER A 87 -12.33 -1.26 3.40
CA SER A 87 -12.24 -0.26 2.32
C SER A 87 -13.64 0.06 1.79
N SER A 88 -14.04 1.33 1.82
CA SER A 88 -15.28 1.79 1.21
C SER A 88 -15.31 1.30 -0.23
N ALA A 89 -16.26 0.42 -0.59
CA ALA A 89 -16.34 -0.12 -1.94
C ALA A 89 -16.53 1.04 -2.93
N SER A 90 -15.45 1.39 -3.64
CA SER A 90 -15.44 2.41 -4.68
C SER A 90 -15.57 1.74 -6.03
N TYR A 91 -16.05 2.48 -7.03
CA TYR A 91 -16.10 1.97 -8.39
C TYR A 91 -14.70 2.00 -9.00
N THR A 92 -14.23 0.85 -9.50
CA THR A 92 -13.01 0.73 -10.28
C THR A 92 -13.34 0.70 -11.78
N LEU A 93 -12.45 1.26 -12.60
CA LEU A 93 -12.56 1.17 -14.05
C LEU A 93 -11.92 -0.14 -14.54
N VAL A 94 -12.73 -1.07 -15.00
CA VAL A 94 -12.27 -2.31 -15.63
C VAL A 94 -12.32 -2.16 -17.15
N THR A 95 -11.24 -2.54 -17.83
CA THR A 95 -11.19 -2.62 -19.30
C THR A 95 -11.14 -4.09 -19.70
N LEU A 96 -12.09 -4.54 -20.51
CA LEU A 96 -12.11 -5.88 -21.10
C LEU A 96 -11.84 -5.79 -22.60
N THR A 97 -11.04 -6.72 -23.11
CA THR A 97 -10.77 -6.93 -24.54
C THR A 97 -11.34 -8.26 -25.02
N SER A 98 -11.42 -8.43 -26.34
CA SER A 98 -11.94 -9.67 -26.94
C SER A 98 -11.21 -10.91 -26.41
N GLY A 99 -11.98 -11.94 -26.04
CA GLY A 99 -11.47 -13.19 -25.48
C GLY A 99 -11.40 -13.21 -23.95
N GLN A 100 -11.48 -12.05 -23.28
CA GLN A 100 -11.53 -12.01 -21.82
C GLN A 100 -12.94 -12.29 -21.28
N THR A 101 -13.02 -12.69 -20.03
CA THR A 101 -14.28 -12.82 -19.29
C THR A 101 -14.09 -12.33 -17.86
N MET A 102 -15.05 -11.53 -17.38
CA MET A 102 -15.06 -11.04 -16.01
C MET A 102 -16.08 -11.84 -15.19
N ALA A 103 -15.61 -12.59 -14.19
CA ALA A 103 -16.46 -13.24 -13.20
C ALA A 103 -16.84 -12.25 -12.09
N LEU A 104 -18.10 -12.32 -11.67
CA LEU A 104 -18.69 -11.47 -10.65
C LEU A 104 -18.96 -12.27 -9.39
N ASP A 105 -18.53 -11.75 -8.23
CA ASP A 105 -18.93 -12.30 -6.95
C ASP A 105 -20.37 -11.87 -6.61
N VAL A 106 -20.98 -12.54 -5.64
CA VAL A 106 -22.29 -12.14 -5.12
C VAL A 106 -22.19 -10.76 -4.48
N GLY A 107 -23.08 -9.85 -4.86
CA GLY A 107 -23.08 -8.44 -4.46
C GLY A 107 -22.23 -7.53 -5.35
N CYS A 108 -21.56 -8.07 -6.38
CA CYS A 108 -20.82 -7.26 -7.34
C CYS A 108 -21.80 -6.42 -8.20
N GLU A 109 -21.51 -5.13 -8.32
CA GLU A 109 -22.24 -4.19 -9.16
C GLU A 109 -21.38 -3.77 -10.36
N VAL A 110 -22.01 -3.66 -11.52
CA VAL A 110 -21.35 -3.36 -12.79
C VAL A 110 -22.16 -2.40 -13.64
N MET A 111 -21.49 -1.41 -14.22
CA MET A 111 -22.07 -0.46 -15.18
C MET A 111 -21.24 -0.38 -16.45
N LEU A 112 -21.84 -0.69 -17.59
CA LEU A 112 -21.22 -0.58 -18.91
C LEU A 112 -21.12 0.90 -19.33
N ARG A 113 -19.91 1.37 -19.67
CA ARG A 113 -19.67 2.75 -20.12
C ARG A 113 -19.25 2.83 -21.58
N ILE A 114 -18.41 1.90 -22.03
CA ILE A 114 -17.87 1.86 -23.41
C ILE A 114 -17.98 0.44 -23.96
N GLY A 115 -18.28 0.32 -25.26
CA GLY A 115 -18.39 -0.96 -25.95
C GLY A 115 -19.73 -1.65 -25.73
N THR A 116 -19.77 -2.95 -26.01
CA THR A 116 -20.90 -3.85 -25.82
C THR A 116 -20.44 -5.12 -25.11
N ALA A 117 -21.26 -5.64 -24.22
CA ALA A 117 -20.98 -6.86 -23.47
C ALA A 117 -22.27 -7.63 -23.18
N THR A 118 -22.16 -8.93 -22.98
CA THR A 118 -23.27 -9.83 -22.65
C THR A 118 -23.02 -10.52 -21.32
N VAL A 119 -24.09 -10.80 -20.59
CA VAL A 119 -24.02 -11.62 -19.37
C VAL A 119 -24.15 -13.10 -19.71
N LYS A 120 -23.40 -13.95 -19.01
CA LYS A 120 -23.62 -15.39 -18.96
C LYS A 120 -23.94 -15.84 -17.54
N ALA A 121 -24.92 -16.74 -17.44
CA ALA A 121 -25.42 -17.30 -16.20
C ALA A 121 -25.95 -18.73 -16.43
N ALA A 122 -25.74 -19.62 -15.47
CA ALA A 122 -26.32 -20.98 -15.52
C ALA A 122 -27.79 -21.02 -15.06
N THR A 123 -28.22 -20.03 -14.27
CA THR A 123 -29.56 -19.95 -13.68
C THR A 123 -30.14 -18.55 -13.82
N SER A 124 -31.46 -18.42 -13.67
CA SER A 124 -32.17 -17.13 -13.70
C SER A 124 -32.32 -16.55 -12.28
N PRO A 125 -32.33 -15.20 -12.13
CA PRO A 125 -31.95 -14.22 -13.14
C PRO A 125 -30.42 -14.22 -13.34
N ALA A 126 -29.98 -13.66 -14.47
CA ALA A 126 -28.56 -13.44 -14.68
C ALA A 126 -28.06 -12.27 -13.82
N LEU A 127 -28.67 -11.08 -13.96
CA LEU A 127 -28.40 -9.91 -13.11
C LEU A 127 -29.69 -9.15 -12.80
N VAL A 128 -29.69 -8.42 -11.68
CA VAL A 128 -30.72 -7.42 -11.37
C VAL A 128 -30.34 -6.09 -12.00
N ASP A 129 -31.21 -5.48 -12.79
CA ASP A 129 -31.06 -4.12 -13.31
C ASP A 129 -31.63 -3.13 -12.30
N ILE A 130 -30.75 -2.47 -11.55
CA ILE A 130 -31.13 -1.51 -10.51
C ILE A 130 -31.68 -0.22 -11.16
N SER A 131 -31.23 0.12 -12.36
CA SER A 131 -31.67 1.33 -13.06
C SER A 131 -33.13 1.25 -13.50
N THR A 132 -33.61 0.06 -13.86
CA THR A 132 -35.03 -0.14 -14.24
C THR A 132 -35.86 -0.86 -13.18
N GLY A 133 -35.23 -1.42 -12.14
CA GLY A 133 -35.89 -2.24 -11.12
C GLY A 133 -36.29 -3.64 -11.60
N GLY A 134 -35.65 -4.15 -12.66
CA GLY A 134 -35.98 -5.43 -13.31
C GLY A 134 -34.84 -6.45 -13.22
N THR A 135 -34.93 -7.50 -14.03
CA THR A 135 -33.85 -8.50 -14.20
C THR A 135 -33.51 -8.66 -15.67
N ILE A 136 -32.29 -9.12 -15.94
CA ILE A 136 -31.88 -9.61 -17.25
C ILE A 136 -31.52 -11.09 -17.18
N GLU A 137 -31.69 -11.79 -18.29
CA GLU A 137 -31.49 -13.24 -18.40
C GLU A 137 -30.16 -13.59 -19.06
N ASN A 138 -29.81 -14.88 -19.02
CA ASN A 138 -28.60 -15.39 -19.65
C ASN A 138 -28.55 -15.02 -21.14
N GLY A 139 -27.40 -14.50 -21.60
CA GLY A 139 -27.19 -14.05 -22.98
C GLY A 139 -27.68 -12.62 -23.26
N ALA A 140 -28.34 -11.95 -22.32
CA ALA A 140 -28.76 -10.58 -22.50
C ALA A 140 -27.55 -9.64 -22.68
N SER A 141 -27.71 -8.63 -23.55
CA SER A 141 -26.74 -7.55 -23.69
C SER A 141 -26.92 -6.54 -22.56
N LEU A 142 -25.81 -6.03 -22.04
CA LEU A 142 -25.84 -4.96 -21.05
C LEU A 142 -26.19 -3.63 -21.74
N THR A 143 -27.10 -2.87 -21.13
CA THR A 143 -27.41 -1.51 -21.58
C THR A 143 -26.39 -0.53 -21.00
N LYS A 144 -25.89 0.37 -21.85
CA LYS A 144 -24.94 1.40 -21.42
C LYS A 144 -25.58 2.27 -20.33
N ASN A 145 -24.82 2.57 -19.28
CA ASN A 145 -25.22 3.39 -18.11
C ASN A 145 -26.24 2.74 -17.16
N HIS A 146 -26.63 1.50 -17.40
CA HIS A 146 -27.45 0.76 -16.45
C HIS A 146 -26.54 0.14 -15.38
N LEU A 147 -26.98 0.21 -14.13
CA LEU A 147 -26.33 -0.42 -13.00
C LEU A 147 -26.93 -1.81 -12.80
N TYR A 148 -26.10 -2.83 -12.98
CA TYR A 148 -26.48 -4.23 -12.75
C TYR A 148 -25.85 -4.76 -11.47
N MET A 149 -26.55 -5.63 -10.75
CA MET A 149 -26.01 -6.34 -9.59
C MET A 149 -26.10 -7.85 -9.77
N SER A 150 -25.00 -8.53 -9.47
CA SER A 150 -24.94 -9.98 -9.36
C SER A 150 -25.45 -10.40 -7.99
N THR A 151 -26.59 -11.08 -7.93
CA THR A 151 -27.17 -11.58 -6.67
C THR A 151 -26.98 -13.08 -6.48
N ILE A 152 -26.43 -13.77 -7.48
CA ILE A 152 -26.21 -15.21 -7.51
C ILE A 152 -24.77 -15.44 -7.98
N ALA A 153 -24.12 -16.50 -7.49
CA ALA A 153 -22.76 -16.85 -7.90
C ALA A 153 -22.68 -17.22 -9.40
N ASP A 154 -21.45 -17.35 -9.89
CA ASP A 154 -21.13 -17.86 -11.23
C ASP A 154 -21.72 -17.04 -12.38
N ARG A 155 -21.84 -15.72 -12.17
CA ARG A 155 -22.21 -14.76 -13.22
C ARG A 155 -20.96 -14.22 -13.87
N THR A 156 -20.99 -14.12 -15.20
CA THR A 156 -19.85 -13.60 -15.95
C THR A 156 -20.28 -12.58 -16.99
N ILE A 157 -19.41 -11.62 -17.27
CA ILE A 157 -19.56 -10.63 -18.33
C ILE A 157 -18.51 -10.94 -19.41
N THR A 158 -18.97 -11.09 -20.65
CA THR A 158 -18.10 -11.28 -21.82
C THR A 158 -18.24 -10.07 -22.74
N PRO A 159 -17.12 -9.43 -23.15
CA PRO A 159 -17.15 -8.35 -24.12
C PRO A 159 -17.56 -8.88 -25.50
N THR A 160 -18.42 -8.15 -26.19
CA THR A 160 -18.78 -8.40 -27.60
C THR A 160 -18.19 -7.35 -28.55
N ALA A 161 -17.62 -6.27 -28.01
CA ALA A 161 -16.80 -5.30 -28.74
C ALA A 161 -15.30 -5.53 -28.49
N ALA A 162 -14.44 -5.00 -29.35
CA ALA A 162 -12.98 -5.10 -29.22
C ALA A 162 -12.43 -4.48 -27.92
N THR A 163 -13.09 -3.44 -27.41
CA THR A 163 -12.75 -2.80 -26.14
C THR A 163 -14.03 -2.42 -25.41
N VAL A 164 -14.13 -2.89 -24.17
CA VAL A 164 -15.24 -2.61 -23.26
C VAL A 164 -14.71 -1.96 -22.00
N LYS A 165 -15.39 -0.92 -21.51
CA LYS A 165 -15.08 -0.32 -20.21
C LYS A 165 -16.28 -0.37 -19.28
N LEU A 166 -16.05 -0.89 -18.08
CA LEU A 166 -17.04 -1.11 -17.05
C LEU A 166 -16.60 -0.37 -15.78
N LEU A 167 -17.54 0.24 -15.08
CA LEU A 167 -17.35 0.62 -13.69
C LEU A 167 -17.82 -0.55 -12.82
N VAL A 168 -16.98 -1.03 -11.93
CA VAL A 168 -17.25 -2.23 -11.11
C VAL A 168 -17.05 -1.90 -9.64
N ARG A 169 -17.98 -2.33 -8.79
CA ARG A 169 -17.89 -2.22 -7.33
C ARG A 169 -18.18 -3.58 -6.71
N GLY A 170 -17.32 -4.00 -5.78
CA GLY A 170 -17.39 -5.34 -5.16
C GLY A 170 -16.41 -6.33 -5.79
N GLY A 171 -16.53 -7.60 -5.41
CA GLY A 171 -15.59 -8.65 -5.82
C GLY A 171 -15.77 -9.07 -7.28
N TYR A 172 -14.66 -9.13 -8.04
CA TYR A 172 -14.63 -9.62 -9.41
C TYR A 172 -13.25 -10.19 -9.76
N SER A 173 -13.19 -11.01 -10.80
CA SER A 173 -11.92 -11.46 -11.39
C SER A 173 -12.00 -11.46 -12.92
N VAL A 174 -10.92 -11.03 -13.59
CA VAL A 174 -10.82 -11.04 -15.05
C VAL A 174 -9.91 -12.19 -15.48
N LYS A 175 -10.35 -12.99 -16.45
CA LYS A 175 -9.62 -14.09 -17.07
C LYS A 175 -9.48 -13.86 -18.57
#